data_AF-A0A3D3GKW9-F1
#
_entry.id   AF-A0A3D3GKW9-F1
#
_cell.length_a   1.000
_cell.length_b   1.000
_cell.length_c   1.000
_cell.angle_alpha   90.00
_cell.angle_beta   90.00
_cell.angle_gamma   90.00
#
_symmetry.space_group_name_H-M   'P 1'
#
loop_
_entity.id
_entity.type
_entity.pdbx_description
1 polymer ?
#
loop_
_entity_poly.entity_id
_entity_poly.type
_entity_poly.pdbx_seq_one_letter_code
_entity_poly.pdbx_strand_id
1 'polypeptide(L)'
;MIPKKNRNTHRRPRAAAHDANYEFKAAQKRQGKVLLVGAGPGDPGLLTLRGYEALRQADVVLYDALVHSVVVNYADRAEKVFVGKLPHAKHCKAPDQ
;
A
#
# COMPACT_ATOMS: atom_id res chain seq x y z
N MET A 1 45.80 25.36 -50.29
CA MET A 1 44.77 26.42 -50.16
C MET A 1 43.41 25.72 -50.09
N ILE A 2 42.77 25.69 -48.92
CA ILE A 2 41.55 24.89 -48.65
C ILE A 2 40.33 25.83 -48.59
N PRO A 3 39.24 25.60 -49.35
CA PRO A 3 37.96 26.19 -49.04
C PRO A 3 37.02 25.17 -48.36
N LYS A 4 36.77 25.51 -47.10
CA LYS A 4 35.74 25.15 -46.12
C LYS A 4 34.71 24.05 -46.46
N LYS A 5 34.82 22.94 -45.70
CA LYS A 5 33.71 22.00 -45.43
C LYS A 5 32.50 22.76 -44.87
N ASN A 6 31.35 22.63 -45.52
CA ASN A 6 30.10 23.22 -45.08
C ASN A 6 29.54 22.38 -43.91
N ARG A 7 29.78 22.83 -42.67
CA ARG A 7 29.21 22.25 -41.45
C ARG A 7 27.78 22.74 -41.29
N ASN A 8 26.85 22.11 -42.02
CA ASN A 8 25.44 22.29 -41.70
C ASN A 8 25.07 21.35 -40.56
N THR A 9 24.94 22.00 -39.41
CA THR A 9 24.59 21.51 -38.08
C THR A 9 23.25 20.78 -38.10
N HIS A 10 23.11 19.78 -37.23
CA HIS A 10 21.91 19.01 -36.88
C HIS A 10 20.60 19.44 -37.54
N ARG A 11 20.31 18.85 -38.71
CA ARG A 11 18.94 18.83 -39.24
C ARG A 11 18.14 17.81 -38.44
N ARG A 12 17.61 18.24 -37.28
CA ARG A 12 16.59 17.49 -36.54
C ARG A 12 15.37 17.30 -37.45
N PRO A 13 14.74 16.12 -37.52
CA PRO A 13 13.44 16.00 -38.16
C PRO A 13 12.47 16.95 -37.46
N ARG A 14 11.89 17.84 -38.27
CA ARG A 14 10.87 18.82 -37.87
C ARG A 14 9.53 18.07 -37.90
N ALA A 15 8.84 18.07 -36.77
CA ALA A 15 7.45 17.66 -36.58
C ALA A 15 7.11 16.16 -36.64
N ALA A 16 6.99 15.55 -35.46
CA ALA A 16 5.71 14.97 -35.08
C ALA A 16 5.26 15.74 -33.84
N ALA A 17 4.07 16.34 -33.90
CA ALA A 17 3.50 17.14 -32.85
C ALA A 17 3.56 16.37 -31.52
N HIS A 18 4.07 17.00 -30.46
CA HIS A 18 3.70 16.60 -29.12
C HIS A 18 2.18 16.78 -29.04
N ASP A 19 1.44 15.69 -29.11
CA ASP A 19 0.00 15.69 -28.90
C ASP A 19 -0.26 16.38 -27.56
N ALA A 20 -1.06 17.44 -27.60
CA ALA A 20 -1.52 18.19 -26.43
C ALA A 20 -2.33 17.34 -25.43
N ASN A 21 -2.47 16.04 -25.72
CA ASN A 21 -3.07 14.99 -24.90
C ASN A 21 -2.04 14.12 -24.16
N TYR A 22 -0.76 14.53 -24.05
CA TYR A 22 0.07 14.14 -22.90
C TYR A 22 -0.40 14.92 -21.65
N GLU A 23 -1.72 14.92 -21.44
CA GLU A 23 -2.39 15.54 -20.32
C GLU A 23 -1.89 14.88 -19.05
N PHE A 24 -1.37 15.73 -18.16
CA PHE A 24 -1.21 15.55 -16.72
C PHE A 24 -2.10 14.45 -16.09
N LYS A 25 -1.72 13.17 -16.25
CA LYS A 25 -1.91 12.19 -15.20
C LYS A 25 -0.82 12.47 -14.17
N ALA A 26 -0.98 13.56 -13.42
CA ALA A 26 -0.46 13.58 -12.06
C ALA A 26 -1.06 12.33 -11.43
N ALA A 27 -0.23 11.29 -11.25
CA ALA A 27 -0.65 10.05 -10.62
C ALA A 27 -1.28 10.47 -9.29
N GLN A 28 -2.61 10.49 -9.25
CA GLN A 28 -3.36 10.77 -8.04
C GLN A 28 -2.84 9.76 -7.04
N LYS A 29 -1.99 10.23 -6.12
CA LYS A 29 -1.30 9.39 -5.16
C LYS A 29 -2.42 8.83 -4.30
N ARG A 30 -2.90 7.63 -4.64
CA ARG A 30 -4.00 6.98 -3.93
C ARG A 30 -3.50 6.80 -2.50
N GLN A 31 -3.95 7.69 -1.61
CA GLN A 31 -3.57 7.62 -0.21
C GLN A 31 -4.14 6.31 0.32
N GLY A 32 -3.26 5.45 0.84
CA GLY A 32 -3.69 4.26 1.57
C GLY A 32 -4.56 4.67 2.76
N LYS A 33 -5.58 3.88 3.07
CA LYS A 33 -6.42 4.08 4.24
C LYS A 33 -6.10 3.02 5.27
N VAL A 34 -6.09 3.42 6.55
CA VAL A 34 -5.95 2.51 7.68
C VAL A 34 -7.21 2.61 8.52
N LEU A 35 -7.82 1.47 8.81
CA LEU A 35 -8.98 1.37 9.70
C LEU A 35 -8.57 0.60 10.94
N LEU A 36 -8.82 1.18 12.12
CA LEU A 36 -8.70 0.48 13.38
C LEU A 36 -10.05 -0.14 13.72
N VAL A 37 -10.09 -1.48 13.79
CA VAL A 37 -11.30 -2.24 14.06
C VAL A 37 -11.12 -2.99 15.37
N GLY A 38 -12.04 -2.80 16.32
CA GLY A 38 -12.11 -3.64 17.51
C GLY A 38 -12.73 -4.99 17.16
N ALA A 39 -12.03 -6.08 17.44
CA ALA A 39 -12.51 -7.45 17.18
C ALA A 39 -13.61 -7.92 18.18
N GLY A 40 -13.85 -7.16 19.24
CA GLY A 40 -14.70 -7.56 20.36
C GLY A 40 -13.93 -8.41 21.40
N PRO A 41 -14.62 -8.91 22.44
CA PRO A 41 -14.00 -9.65 23.54
C PRO A 41 -13.70 -11.12 23.21
N GLY A 42 -14.08 -11.61 22.02
CA GLY A 42 -13.74 -12.96 21.55
C GLY A 42 -14.86 -13.61 20.73
N ASP A 43 -16.12 -13.38 21.09
CA ASP A 43 -17.26 -13.89 20.31
C ASP A 43 -17.33 -13.18 18.95
N PRO A 44 -17.24 -13.91 17.81
CA PRO A 44 -17.36 -13.32 16.48
C PRO A 44 -18.67 -12.59 16.23
N GLY A 45 -19.75 -12.93 16.94
CA GLY A 45 -21.05 -12.26 16.86
C GLY A 45 -21.06 -10.85 17.46
N LEU A 46 -20.04 -10.48 18.24
CA LEU A 46 -19.86 -9.14 18.80
C LEU A 46 -19.05 -8.21 17.90
N LEU A 47 -18.56 -8.71 16.75
CA LEU A 47 -17.95 -7.87 15.74
C LEU A 47 -19.01 -6.94 15.12
N THR A 48 -18.70 -5.64 15.05
CA THR A 48 -19.62 -4.69 14.39
C THR A 48 -19.75 -4.99 12.90
N LEU A 49 -20.91 -4.66 12.31
CA LEU A 49 -21.14 -4.80 10.87
C LEU A 49 -20.10 -4.03 10.04
N ARG A 50 -19.75 -2.81 10.47
CA ARG A 50 -18.70 -2.02 9.80
C ARG A 50 -17.32 -2.66 9.89
N GLY A 51 -17.01 -3.32 11.01
CA GLY A 51 -15.77 -4.08 11.17
C GLY A 51 -15.71 -5.28 10.24
N TYR A 52 -16.81 -6.01 10.13
CA TYR A 52 -16.95 -7.11 9.17
C TYR A 52 -16.78 -6.64 7.72
N GLU A 53 -17.47 -5.58 7.32
CA GLU A 53 -17.35 -4.97 5.99
C GLU A 53 -15.92 -4.51 5.68
N ALA A 54 -15.26 -3.87 6.65
CA ALA A 54 -13.87 -3.44 6.52
C ALA A 54 -12.94 -4.63 6.30
N LEU A 55 -13.09 -5.72 7.07
CA LEU A 55 -12.27 -6.93 6.90
C LEU A 55 -12.46 -7.58 5.53
N ARG A 56 -13.69 -7.60 5.01
CA ARG A 56 -13.97 -8.15 3.67
C ARG A 56 -13.41 -7.33 2.52
N GLN A 57 -13.19 -6.03 2.73
CA GLN A 57 -12.69 -5.10 1.71
C GLN A 57 -11.18 -4.82 1.86
N ALA A 58 -10.56 -5.27 2.96
CA ALA A 58 -9.16 -5.00 3.24
C ALA A 58 -8.24 -5.75 2.27
N ASP A 59 -7.21 -5.06 1.79
CA ASP A 59 -6.11 -5.68 1.06
C ASP A 59 -5.13 -6.37 2.04
N VAL A 60 -4.95 -5.80 3.23
CA VAL A 60 -4.04 -6.28 4.28
C VAL A 60 -4.71 -6.14 5.66
N VAL A 61 -4.60 -7.17 6.50
CA VAL A 61 -5.11 -7.20 7.88
C VAL A 61 -3.98 -7.51 8.84
N LEU A 62 -3.72 -6.56 9.76
CA LEU A 62 -2.80 -6.74 10.87
C LEU A 62 -3.61 -7.12 12.11
N TYR A 63 -3.23 -8.21 12.79
CA TYR A 63 -3.95 -8.71 13.96
C TYR A 63 -3.00 -9.22 15.05
N ASP A 64 -3.44 -9.20 16.30
CA ASP A 64 -2.66 -9.67 17.45
C ASP A 64 -3.14 -11.04 17.97
N ALA A 65 -2.56 -11.49 19.08
CA ALA A 65 -2.83 -12.80 19.68
C ALA A 65 -4.20 -12.93 20.35
N LEU A 66 -4.89 -11.82 20.64
CA LEU A 66 -6.18 -11.83 21.34
C LEU A 66 -7.36 -11.92 20.37
N VAL A 67 -7.14 -11.67 19.08
CA VAL A 67 -8.19 -11.75 18.07
C VAL A 67 -8.55 -13.21 17.79
N HIS A 68 -9.85 -13.53 17.91
CA HIS A 68 -10.36 -14.86 17.59
C HIS A 68 -10.17 -15.19 16.10
N SER A 69 -9.71 -16.40 15.79
CA SER A 69 -9.33 -16.83 14.43
C SER A 69 -10.46 -16.68 13.40
N VAL A 70 -11.71 -16.90 13.80
CA VAL A 70 -12.89 -16.71 12.95
C VAL A 70 -12.99 -15.27 12.43
N VAL A 71 -12.69 -14.26 13.25
CA VAL A 71 -12.71 -12.84 12.84
C VAL A 71 -11.65 -12.58 11.78
N VAL A 72 -10.44 -13.11 11.99
CA VAL A 72 -9.34 -13.01 11.00
C VAL A 72 -9.71 -13.68 9.68
N ASN A 73 -10.49 -14.77 9.74
CA ASN A 73 -10.92 -15.51 8.56
C ASN A 73 -12.02 -14.81 7.74
N TYR A 74 -12.66 -13.76 8.26
CA TYR A 74 -13.56 -12.92 7.44
C TYR A 74 -12.81 -12.13 6.37
N ALA A 75 -11.51 -11.88 6.56
CA ALA A 75 -10.62 -11.33 5.56
C ALA A 75 -10.01 -12.47 4.72
N ASP A 76 -10.86 -13.11 3.92
CA ASP A 76 -10.50 -14.26 3.08
C ASP A 76 -9.54 -13.91 1.93
N ARG A 77 -9.66 -12.69 1.40
CA ARG A 77 -8.87 -12.17 0.27
C ARG A 77 -7.66 -11.32 0.67
N ALA A 78 -7.55 -10.98 1.95
CA ALA A 78 -6.50 -10.08 2.44
C ALA A 78 -5.21 -10.84 2.78
N GLU A 79 -4.07 -10.18 2.64
CA GLU A 79 -2.84 -10.60 3.30
C GLU A 79 -3.00 -10.46 4.82
N LYS A 80 -2.76 -11.53 5.57
CA LYS A 80 -2.92 -11.56 7.03
C LYS A 80 -1.57 -11.54 7.72
N VAL A 81 -1.29 -10.46 8.44
CA VAL A 81 -0.02 -10.23 9.14
C VAL A 81 -0.23 -10.29 10.65
N PHE A 82 0.36 -11.30 11.29
CA PHE A 82 0.36 -11.39 12.74
C PHE A 82 1.37 -10.40 13.32
N VAL A 83 0.91 -9.49 14.18
CA VAL A 83 1.74 -8.47 14.85
C VAL A 83 1.78 -8.63 16.37
N GLY A 84 1.09 -9.65 16.89
CA GLY A 84 1.05 -9.92 18.32
C GLY A 84 2.41 -10.37 18.86
N LYS A 85 2.60 -10.17 20.16
CA LYS A 85 3.71 -10.80 20.89
C LYS A 85 3.24 -12.11 21.48
N LEU A 86 3.97 -13.19 21.20
CA LEU A 86 3.71 -14.48 21.84
C LEU A 86 4.18 -14.43 23.31
N PRO A 87 3.41 -15.01 24.24
CA PRO A 87 3.86 -15.21 25.62
C PRO A 87 5.22 -15.91 25.63
N HIS A 88 6.16 -15.43 26.45
CA HIS A 88 7.53 -15.95 26.59
C HIS A 88 8.50 -15.67 25.42
N ALA A 89 8.10 -14.87 24.42
CA ALA A 89 9.04 -14.37 23.43
C ALA A 89 10.05 -13.39 24.07
N LYS A 90 11.35 -13.51 23.72
CA LYS A 90 12.44 -12.65 24.23
C LYS A 90 12.04 -11.18 24.06
N HIS A 91 12.10 -10.42 25.14
CA HIS A 91 11.80 -8.98 25.12
C HIS A 91 12.98 -8.25 24.48
N CYS A 92 12.76 -7.47 23.43
CA CYS A 92 13.69 -6.40 23.07
C CYS A 92 13.62 -5.37 24.20
N LYS A 93 14.61 -5.37 25.09
CA LYS A 93 14.81 -4.23 25.99
C LYS A 93 15.23 -3.04 25.14
N ALA A 94 14.69 -1.86 25.42
CA ALA A 94 15.38 -0.65 24.99
C ALA A 94 16.81 -0.70 25.57
N PRO A 95 17.85 -0.29 24.84
CA PRO A 95 19.18 -0.17 25.42
C PRO A 95 19.06 0.72 26.66
N ASP A 96 19.47 0.22 27.81
CA ASP A 96 19.58 1.01 29.03
C ASP A 96 20.48 2.22 28.71
N GLN A 97 19.95 3.44 28.89
CA GLN A 97 20.67 4.70 28.67
C GLN A 97 21.74 4.92 29.72
#